data_AF-A0A1V4AWA5-F1
#
_entry.id   AF-A0A1V4AWA5-F1
#
_cell.length_a   1.000
_cell.length_b   1.000
_cell.length_c   1.000
_cell.angle_alpha   90.00
_cell.angle_beta   90.00
_cell.angle_gamma   90.00
#
_symmetry.space_group_name_H-M   'P 1'
#
loop_
_entity.id
_entity.type
_entity.pdbx_description
1 polymer ?
#
loop_
_entity_poly.entity_id
_entity_poly.type
_entity_poly.pdbx_seq_one_letter_code
_entity_poly.pdbx_strand_id
1 'polypeptide(L)'
;MSVKTFSDLLSKVNDVWRYCTCDWLRLAIDDNTQNRTRWKTAPLWEMLQQISFLEGNYTGVTREVNKARIPSDKILYQNGIIGYMTSFAAREGLDVVDKEALIKCWEEAQNHIKRETRGKDREYLNTKINLKKVKYNKVLSKIVGHITHLNENTQQ
;
A
#
# COMPACT_ATOMS: atom_id res chain seq x y z
N MET A 1 -1.83 0.35 -15.09
CA MET A 1 -2.92 -0.18 -15.91
C MET A 1 -4.05 -0.66 -15.02
N SER A 2 -5.24 -0.09 -15.18
CA SER A 2 -6.47 -0.56 -14.53
C SER A 2 -7.23 -1.51 -15.45
N VAL A 3 -7.63 -2.69 -14.95
CA VAL A 3 -8.56 -3.59 -15.65
C VAL A 3 -9.96 -3.03 -15.50
N LYS A 4 -10.57 -2.58 -16.60
CA LYS A 4 -11.87 -1.89 -16.57
C LYS A 4 -13.04 -2.76 -17.01
N THR A 5 -12.78 -3.80 -17.81
CA THR A 5 -13.82 -4.66 -18.40
C THR A 5 -13.36 -6.11 -18.42
N PHE A 6 -14.30 -7.05 -18.58
CA PHE A 6 -13.99 -8.48 -18.67
C PHE A 6 -13.14 -8.83 -19.90
N SER A 7 -13.40 -8.18 -21.04
CA SER A 7 -12.57 -8.36 -22.24
C SER A 7 -11.13 -7.88 -22.03
N ASP A 8 -10.95 -6.82 -21.23
CA ASP A 8 -9.63 -6.28 -20.87
C ASP A 8 -8.90 -7.19 -19.86
N LEU A 9 -9.64 -7.97 -19.07
CA LEU A 9 -9.06 -9.02 -18.23
C LEU A 9 -8.56 -10.19 -19.05
N LEU A 10 -9.36 -10.66 -20.02
CA LEU A 10 -9.02 -11.79 -20.88
C LEU A 10 -7.76 -11.51 -21.72
N SER A 11 -7.63 -10.29 -22.26
CA SER A 11 -6.43 -9.88 -23.00
C SER A 11 -5.17 -9.80 -22.13
N LYS A 12 -5.30 -9.74 -20.80
CA LYS A 12 -4.21 -9.58 -19.82
C LYS A 12 -4.03 -10.81 -18.93
N VAL A 13 -4.73 -11.92 -19.18
CA VAL A 13 -4.73 -13.09 -18.28
C VAL A 13 -3.34 -13.69 -18.10
N ASN A 14 -2.54 -13.73 -19.17
CA ASN A 14 -1.16 -14.23 -19.15
C ASN A 14 -0.23 -13.33 -18.31
N ASP A 15 -0.43 -12.01 -18.38
CA ASP A 15 0.31 -11.04 -17.59
C ASP A 15 -0.06 -11.12 -16.10
N VAL A 16 -1.35 -11.30 -15.80
CA VAL A 16 -1.83 -11.53 -14.42
C VAL A 16 -1.27 -12.83 -13.86
N TRP A 17 -1.30 -13.92 -14.63
CA TRP A 17 -0.73 -15.20 -14.23
C TRP A 17 0.75 -15.06 -13.89
N ARG A 18 1.54 -14.48 -14.80
CA ARG A 18 2.97 -14.24 -14.59
C ARG A 18 3.23 -13.40 -13.34
N TYR A 19 2.48 -12.32 -13.14
CA TYR A 19 2.62 -11.49 -11.94
C TYR A 19 2.36 -12.31 -10.66
N CYS A 20 1.29 -13.11 -10.64
CA CYS A 20 0.95 -13.96 -9.51
C CYS A 20 2.02 -15.01 -9.22
N THR A 21 2.56 -15.68 -10.25
CA THR A 21 3.49 -16.81 -10.10
C THR A 21 4.96 -16.41 -10.00
N CYS A 22 5.34 -15.21 -10.45
CA CYS A 22 6.74 -14.75 -10.47
C CYS A 22 7.01 -13.64 -9.45
N ASP A 23 6.13 -12.64 -9.36
CA ASP A 23 6.37 -11.43 -8.57
C ASP A 23 5.70 -11.48 -7.20
N TRP A 24 4.51 -12.08 -7.12
CA TRP A 24 3.72 -12.10 -5.89
C TRP A 24 4.01 -13.31 -5.00
N LEU A 25 4.02 -14.51 -5.58
CA LEU A 25 4.17 -15.76 -4.85
C LEU A 25 5.24 -16.61 -5.52
N ARG A 26 6.17 -17.15 -4.73
CA ARG A 26 7.20 -18.08 -5.19
C ARG A 26 7.31 -19.26 -4.25
N LEU A 27 7.16 -20.46 -4.78
CA LEU A 27 7.51 -21.67 -4.04
C LEU A 27 9.02 -21.90 -4.16
N ALA A 28 9.72 -21.78 -3.04
CA ALA A 28 11.17 -21.95 -2.98
C ALA A 28 11.52 -23.24 -2.21
N ILE A 29 12.55 -23.94 -2.68
CA ILE A 29 13.14 -25.08 -1.96
C ILE A 29 14.22 -24.53 -1.07
N ASP A 30 14.23 -24.97 0.19
CA ASP A 30 15.26 -24.61 1.14
C ASP A 30 16.64 -25.01 0.60
N ASP A 31 17.54 -24.05 0.61
CA ASP A 31 18.95 -24.24 0.32
C ASP A 31 19.67 -23.71 1.55
N ASN A 32 20.68 -24.42 2.07
CA ASN A 32 21.33 -24.33 3.40
C ASN A 32 21.75 -22.91 3.91
N THR A 33 21.43 -21.87 3.16
CA THR A 33 21.46 -20.45 3.48
C THR A 33 20.23 -19.95 4.26
N GLN A 34 20.44 -19.10 5.27
CA GLN A 34 19.36 -18.44 6.02
C GLN A 34 18.55 -17.42 5.19
N ASN A 35 19.07 -16.96 4.05
CA ASN A 35 18.46 -15.91 3.24
C ASN A 35 17.45 -16.48 2.24
N ARG A 36 16.17 -16.43 2.61
CA ARG A 36 15.02 -16.92 1.81
C ARG A 36 14.92 -16.37 0.38
N THR A 37 15.49 -15.19 0.12
CA THR A 37 15.52 -14.58 -1.22
C THR A 37 16.49 -15.29 -2.18
N ARG A 38 17.47 -16.02 -1.67
CA ARG A 38 18.48 -16.76 -2.46
C ARG A 38 18.13 -18.22 -2.69
N TRP A 39 17.09 -18.72 -2.05
CA TRP A 39 16.63 -20.09 -2.24
C TRP A 39 16.32 -20.35 -3.71
N LYS A 40 16.41 -21.58 -4.17
CA LYS A 40 16.05 -21.91 -5.55
C LYS A 40 14.53 -22.01 -5.66
N THR A 41 13.98 -21.65 -6.81
CA THR A 41 12.57 -21.90 -7.10
C THR A 41 12.36 -23.41 -7.23
N ALA A 42 11.24 -23.93 -6.70
CA ALA A 42 10.93 -25.33 -6.86
C ALA A 42 10.70 -25.66 -8.34
N PRO A 43 11.25 -26.76 -8.91
CA PRO A 43 11.09 -27.10 -10.32
C PRO A 43 9.62 -27.17 -10.77
N LEU A 44 8.73 -27.68 -9.90
CA LEU A 44 7.29 -27.69 -10.16
C LEU A 44 6.72 -26.26 -10.33
N TRP A 45 7.22 -25.31 -9.54
CA TRP A 45 6.79 -23.93 -9.62
C TRP A 45 7.31 -23.24 -10.88
N GLU A 46 8.51 -23.59 -11.34
CA GLU A 46 9.04 -23.13 -12.63
C GLU A 46 8.17 -23.63 -13.80
N MET A 47 7.67 -24.88 -13.73
CA MET A 47 6.72 -25.38 -14.72
C MET A 47 5.39 -24.60 -14.71
N LEU A 48 4.86 -24.28 -13.53
CA LEU A 48 3.63 -23.49 -13.39
C LEU A 48 3.80 -22.06 -13.94
N GLN A 49 4.96 -21.45 -13.73
CA GLN A 49 5.27 -20.10 -14.25
C GLN A 49 5.26 -20.03 -15.78
N GLN A 50 5.50 -21.16 -16.47
CA GLN A 50 5.55 -21.22 -17.94
C GLN A 50 4.17 -21.44 -18.59
N ILE A 51 3.13 -21.69 -17.80
CA ILE A 51 1.77 -21.88 -18.32
C ILE A 51 1.24 -20.57 -18.91
N SER A 52 0.64 -20.66 -20.10
CA SER A 52 -0.11 -19.58 -20.74
C SER A 52 -1.52 -20.08 -21.07
N PHE A 53 -2.53 -19.22 -20.86
CA PHE A 53 -3.94 -19.62 -20.97
C PHE A 53 -4.55 -19.29 -22.33
N LEU A 54 -3.97 -18.35 -23.09
CA LEU A 54 -4.44 -17.89 -24.40
C LEU A 54 -3.23 -17.52 -25.27
N GLU A 55 -3.36 -17.55 -26.61
CA GLU A 55 -2.39 -17.01 -27.60
C GLU A 55 -2.31 -15.47 -27.58
N GLY A 56 -2.35 -14.88 -26.39
CA GLY A 56 -2.24 -13.44 -26.17
C GLY A 56 -0.80 -13.04 -25.85
N ASN A 57 -0.32 -12.00 -26.52
CA ASN A 57 0.98 -11.38 -26.23
C ASN A 57 1.04 -10.86 -24.79
N TYR A 58 2.21 -10.93 -24.16
CA TYR A 58 2.47 -10.27 -22.88
C TYR A 58 2.45 -8.76 -23.08
N THR A 59 1.44 -8.09 -22.56
CA THR A 59 1.30 -6.62 -22.59
C THR A 59 2.03 -5.94 -21.43
N GLY A 60 2.51 -6.73 -20.46
CA GLY A 60 3.28 -6.28 -19.30
C GLY A 60 2.39 -5.64 -18.23
N VAL A 61 2.32 -6.23 -17.03
CA VAL A 61 1.58 -5.60 -15.92
C VAL A 61 2.33 -4.38 -15.41
N THR A 62 1.86 -3.19 -15.76
CA THR A 62 2.28 -1.98 -15.03
C THR A 62 1.33 -1.78 -13.85
N ARG A 63 1.78 -2.16 -12.64
CA ARG A 63 1.10 -1.78 -11.40
C ARG A 63 1.08 -0.25 -11.33
N GLU A 64 -0.11 0.34 -11.42
CA GLU A 64 -0.31 1.75 -11.04
C GLU A 64 -0.17 1.85 -9.52
N VAL A 65 1.07 1.84 -9.05
CA VAL A 65 1.36 2.30 -7.70
C VAL A 65 1.26 3.81 -7.79
N ASN A 66 0.25 4.39 -7.16
CA ASN A 66 0.28 5.82 -6.92
C ASN A 66 1.54 6.11 -6.08
N LYS A 67 2.58 6.63 -6.75
CA LYS A 67 3.87 6.92 -6.12
C LYS A 67 3.80 8.16 -5.23
N ALA A 68 2.70 8.93 -5.31
CA ALA A 68 2.41 9.94 -4.30
C ALA A 68 2.15 9.22 -2.99
N ARG A 69 3.18 9.18 -2.12
CA ARG A 69 3.05 8.57 -0.79
C ARG A 69 2.25 9.45 0.17
N ILE A 70 1.76 10.60 -0.29
CA ILE A 70 0.84 11.46 0.44
C ILE A 70 -0.56 10.85 0.30
N PRO A 71 -1.26 10.52 1.41
CA PRO A 71 -2.62 10.00 1.34
C PRO A 71 -3.54 11.06 0.73
N SER A 72 -4.45 10.65 -0.15
CA SER A 72 -5.50 11.54 -0.67
C SER A 72 -6.55 11.84 0.40
N ASP A 73 -7.32 12.90 0.20
CA ASP A 73 -8.43 13.30 1.07
C ASP A 73 -9.45 12.16 1.26
N LYS A 74 -9.71 11.37 0.20
CA LYS A 74 -10.53 10.17 0.29
C LYS A 74 -9.97 9.15 1.29
N ILE A 75 -8.66 8.92 1.27
CA ILE A 75 -8.02 7.99 2.18
C ILE A 75 -8.02 8.55 3.61
N LEU A 76 -7.73 9.84 3.78
CA LEU A 76 -7.60 10.46 5.10
C LEU A 76 -8.96 10.66 5.78
N TYR A 77 -9.93 11.24 5.06
CA TYR A 77 -11.22 11.62 5.62
C TYR A 77 -12.23 10.49 5.55
N GLN A 78 -12.49 9.93 4.37
CA GLN A 78 -13.54 8.92 4.20
C GLN A 78 -13.12 7.58 4.81
N ASN A 79 -11.96 7.06 4.43
CA ASN A 79 -11.51 5.74 4.90
C ASN A 79 -10.85 5.80 6.28
N GLY A 80 -10.20 6.92 6.60
CA GLY A 80 -9.54 7.14 7.87
C GLY A 80 -10.52 7.62 8.93
N ILE A 81 -10.70 8.94 9.04
CA ILE A 81 -11.46 9.55 10.14
C ILE A 81 -12.89 9.01 10.19
N ILE A 82 -13.66 9.11 9.10
CA ILE A 82 -15.06 8.71 9.09
C ILE A 82 -15.19 7.19 9.29
N GLY A 83 -14.37 6.38 8.62
CA GLY A 83 -14.41 4.91 8.78
C GLY A 83 -14.10 4.42 10.20
N TYR A 84 -13.10 5.02 10.88
CA TYR A 84 -12.85 4.70 12.28
C TYR A 84 -13.96 5.21 13.19
N MET A 85 -14.56 6.35 12.86
CA MET A 85 -15.62 6.93 13.67
C MET A 85 -16.93 6.18 13.58
N THR A 86 -17.32 5.69 12.40
CA THR A 86 -18.48 4.80 12.26
C THR A 86 -18.26 3.49 13.01
N SER A 87 -17.03 2.96 13.01
CA SER A 87 -16.69 1.75 13.77
C SER A 87 -16.79 1.98 15.29
N PHE A 88 -16.30 3.12 15.77
CA PHE A 88 -16.41 3.51 17.17
C PHE A 88 -17.87 3.73 17.57
N ALA A 89 -18.63 4.49 16.77
CA ALA A 89 -20.05 4.76 17.01
C ALA A 89 -20.84 3.46 17.13
N ALA A 90 -20.65 2.52 16.19
CA ALA A 90 -21.29 1.21 16.25
C ALA A 90 -20.93 0.41 17.51
N ARG A 91 -19.67 0.48 17.97
CA ARG A 91 -19.21 -0.20 19.20
C ARG A 91 -19.85 0.39 20.45
N GLU A 92 -20.00 1.71 20.50
CA GLU A 92 -20.57 2.45 21.63
C GLU A 92 -22.11 2.55 21.59
N GLY A 93 -22.75 2.03 20.54
CA GLY A 93 -24.20 2.11 20.35
C GLY A 93 -24.70 3.52 19.99
N LEU A 94 -23.87 4.31 19.31
CA LEU A 94 -24.24 5.65 18.83
C LEU A 94 -24.81 5.56 17.42
N ASP A 95 -25.97 6.18 17.22
CA ASP A 95 -26.66 6.22 15.91
C ASP A 95 -26.17 7.35 15.00
N VAL A 96 -25.40 8.30 15.55
CA VAL A 96 -24.93 9.49 14.83
C VAL A 96 -23.42 9.67 15.04
N VAL A 97 -22.72 9.99 13.96
CA VAL A 97 -21.33 10.45 14.00
C VAL A 97 -21.33 11.97 14.00
N ASP A 98 -21.37 12.55 15.19
CA ASP A 98 -21.32 13.99 15.42
C ASP A 98 -20.04 14.42 16.14
N LYS A 99 -19.98 15.71 16.49
CA LYS A 99 -18.82 16.29 17.19
C LYS A 99 -18.62 15.69 18.58
N GLU A 100 -19.69 15.28 19.27
CA GLU A 100 -19.59 14.71 20.61
C GLU A 100 -19.00 13.30 20.55
N ALA A 101 -19.44 12.49 19.57
CA ALA A 101 -18.85 11.19 19.27
C ALA A 101 -17.35 11.30 18.94
N LEU A 102 -16.94 12.33 18.19
CA LEU A 102 -15.53 12.61 17.89
C LEU A 102 -14.73 12.92 19.18
N ILE A 103 -15.26 13.76 20.06
CA ILE A 103 -14.60 14.14 21.31
C ILE A 103 -14.44 12.92 22.22
N LYS A 104 -15.51 12.13 22.41
CA LYS A 104 -15.48 10.91 23.21
C LYS A 104 -14.45 9.91 22.68
N CYS A 105 -14.45 9.67 21.37
CA CYS A 105 -13.47 8.77 20.74
C CYS A 105 -12.03 9.27 20.91
N TRP A 106 -11.80 10.59 20.81
CA TRP A 106 -10.49 11.18 21.01
C TRP A 106 -10.00 10.99 22.44
N GLU A 107 -10.84 11.25 23.44
CA GLU A 107 -10.49 11.09 24.85
C GLU A 107 -10.18 9.63 25.20
N GLU A 108 -10.98 8.68 24.73
CA GLU A 108 -10.71 7.25 24.90
C GLU A 108 -9.41 6.82 24.22
N ALA A 109 -9.16 7.30 23.00
CA ALA A 109 -7.93 7.00 22.28
C ALA A 109 -6.70 7.55 23.02
N GLN A 110 -6.76 8.78 23.56
CA GLN A 110 -5.70 9.37 24.37
C GLN A 110 -5.45 8.55 25.64
N ASN A 111 -6.51 8.16 26.35
CA ASN A 111 -6.41 7.34 27.55
C ASN A 111 -5.80 5.96 27.24
N HIS A 112 -6.21 5.33 26.14
CA HIS A 112 -5.65 4.05 25.70
C HIS A 112 -4.15 4.18 25.38
N ILE A 113 -3.76 5.15 24.55
CA ILE A 113 -2.34 5.36 24.19
C ILE A 113 -1.52 5.66 25.45
N LYS A 114 -2.01 6.52 26.35
CA LYS A 114 -1.32 6.84 27.60
C LYS A 114 -1.06 5.60 28.46
N ARG A 115 -2.01 4.67 28.53
CA ARG A 115 -1.85 3.37 29.24
C ARG A 115 -0.80 2.50 28.55
N GLU A 116 -0.90 2.31 27.24
CA GLU A 116 0.02 1.49 26.44
C GLU A 116 1.47 2.01 26.50
N THR A 117 1.64 3.32 26.40
CA THR A 117 2.97 3.96 26.40
C THR A 117 3.48 4.31 27.80
N ARG A 118 2.75 3.91 28.86
CA ARG A 118 3.09 4.22 30.27
C ARG A 118 3.41 5.71 30.50
N GLY A 119 2.60 6.60 29.92
CA GLY A 119 2.76 8.05 30.01
C GLY A 119 3.75 8.70 29.04
N LYS A 120 4.37 7.94 28.11
CA LYS A 120 5.22 8.47 27.02
C LYS A 120 4.47 8.71 25.71
N ASP A 121 3.18 9.04 25.79
CA ASP A 121 2.28 9.17 24.63
C ASP A 121 2.77 10.23 23.64
N ARG A 122 3.25 11.38 24.13
CA ARG A 122 3.83 12.44 23.30
C ARG A 122 5.03 11.99 22.48
N GLU A 123 5.97 11.27 23.10
CA GLU A 123 7.18 10.77 22.42
C GLU A 123 6.82 9.75 21.33
N TYR A 124 5.89 8.85 21.66
CA TYR A 124 5.35 7.86 20.74
C TYR A 124 4.66 8.52 19.52
N LEU A 125 3.77 9.48 19.76
CA LEU A 125 3.06 10.19 18.70
C LEU A 125 4.03 11.02 17.83
N ASN A 126 4.99 11.71 18.45
CA ASN A 126 6.00 12.47 17.72
C ASN A 126 6.85 11.56 16.82
N THR A 127 7.25 10.39 17.32
CA THR A 127 7.98 9.39 16.52
C THR A 127 7.16 8.96 15.31
N LYS A 128 5.88 8.62 15.51
CA LYS A 128 4.98 8.24 14.40
C LYS A 128 4.78 9.37 13.39
N ILE A 129 4.61 10.61 13.83
CA ILE A 129 4.48 11.79 12.97
C ILE A 129 5.76 12.00 12.16
N ASN A 130 6.93 11.92 12.79
CA ASN A 130 8.22 12.11 12.12
C ASN A 130 8.49 11.04 11.07
N LEU A 131 8.17 9.77 11.35
CA LEU A 131 8.27 8.69 10.37
C LEU A 131 7.37 8.96 9.13
N LYS A 132 6.15 9.46 9.35
CA LYS A 132 5.24 9.87 8.26
C LYS A 132 5.78 11.07 7.49
N LYS A 133 6.27 12.12 8.17
CA LYS A 133 6.91 13.29 7.54
C LYS A 133 8.08 12.88 6.64
N VAL A 134 8.98 12.02 7.13
CA VAL A 134 10.10 11.50 6.33
C VAL A 134 9.60 10.72 5.11
N LYS A 135 8.57 9.89 5.28
CA LYS A 135 7.96 9.11 4.19
C LYS A 135 7.37 10.02 3.10
N TYR A 136 6.74 11.13 3.49
CA TYR A 136 6.10 12.08 2.58
C TYR A 136 7.11 13.07 1.95
N ASN A 137 8.11 13.55 2.70
CA ASN A 137 9.13 14.48 2.20
C ASN A 137 10.05 13.86 1.15
N LYS A 138 10.36 12.56 1.26
CA LYS A 138 11.09 11.81 0.21
C LYS A 138 10.35 11.81 -1.15
N VAL A 139 9.07 12.17 -1.18
CA VAL A 139 8.26 12.29 -2.41
C VAL A 139 8.48 13.67 -3.04
N LEU A 140 8.43 14.74 -2.25
CA LEU A 140 8.58 16.11 -2.75
C LEU A 140 9.96 16.32 -3.39
N SER A 141 11.03 15.83 -2.76
CA SER A 141 12.39 15.95 -3.33
C SER A 141 12.57 15.17 -4.63
N LYS A 142 11.93 13.99 -4.77
CA LYS A 142 11.95 13.20 -6.01
C LYS A 142 11.14 13.81 -7.14
N ILE A 143 10.01 14.46 -6.83
CA ILE A 143 9.19 15.16 -7.83
C ILE A 143 9.94 16.38 -8.36
N VAL A 144 10.52 17.19 -7.48
CA VAL A 144 11.30 18.39 -7.88
C VAL A 144 12.50 18.01 -8.74
N GLY A 145 13.25 16.96 -8.37
CA GLY A 145 14.39 16.48 -9.18
C GLY A 145 14.00 15.94 -10.56
N HIS A 146 12.80 15.37 -10.71
CA HIS A 146 12.33 14.89 -12.02
C HIS A 146 11.88 16.04 -12.93
N ILE A 147 11.31 17.11 -12.36
CA ILE A 147 10.90 18.31 -13.10
C ILE A 147 12.13 19.09 -13.59
N THR A 148 13.19 19.18 -12.79
CA THR A 148 14.43 19.86 -13.22
C THR A 148 15.12 19.14 -14.39
N HIS A 149 15.20 17.81 -14.37
CA HIS A 149 15.78 17.05 -15.48
C HIS A 149 14.95 17.06 -16.77
N LEU A 150 13.62 17.19 -16.66
CA LEU A 150 12.77 17.35 -17.85
C LEU A 150 12.95 18.74 -18.49
N ASN A 151 13.13 19.78 -17.68
CA ASN A 151 13.37 21.14 -18.19
C ASN A 151 14.76 21.30 -18.85
N GLU A 152 15.78 20.59 -18.35
CA GLU A 152 17.13 20.59 -18.95
C GLU A 152 17.17 19.89 -20.32
N ASN A 153 16.37 18.84 -20.52
CA ASN A 153 16.29 18.12 -21.80
C ASN A 153 15.40 18.80 -22.86
N THR A 154 14.72 19.90 -22.52
CA THR A 154 13.88 20.65 -23.47
C THR A 154 14.59 21.91 -24.01
N GLN A 155 15.85 22.14 -23.62
CA GLN A 155 16.68 23.26 -24.09
C GLN A 155 17.84 22.84 -25.02
N GLN A 156 17.81 21.62 -25.57
CA GLN A 156 18.74 21.15 -26.60
C GLN A 156 18.03 20.87 -27.93
#